data_AF-A0A9P5TGF5-F1
#
_entry.id   AF-A0A9P5TGF5-F1
#
_cell.length_a   1.000
_cell.length_b   1.000
_cell.length_c   1.000
_cell.angle_alpha   90.00
_cell.angle_beta   90.00
_cell.angle_gamma   90.00
#
_symmetry.space_group_name_H-M   'P 1'
#
loop_
_entity.id
_entity.type
_entity.pdbx_description
1 polymer ?
#
loop_
_entity_poly.entity_id
_entity_poly.type
_entity_poly.pdbx_seq_one_letter_code
_entity_poly.pdbx_strand_id
1 'polypeptide(L)'
;MKDFFWDMIATDIPDEVPKDTFSFVDVRDIAAVHVAAMRKEEVSGVLARIFYLARTPCVQIFTPCANEFSWLSLGNLIQRIRPGLYTSGILPRGNPDLDQTVTFKYNADKGTSEEKMVGDILTDFEARGRLEMRVDPRN
;
A
#
# COMPACT_ATOMS: atom_id res chain seq x y z
N MET A 1 -12.25 11.44 10.04
CA MET A 1 -11.32 11.21 8.92
C MET A 1 -11.33 9.71 8.69
N LYS A 2 -11.77 9.25 7.52
CA LYS A 2 -11.80 7.81 7.19
C LYS A 2 -10.36 7.36 6.88
N ASP A 3 -9.91 6.28 7.51
CA ASP A 3 -8.58 5.72 7.26
C ASP A 3 -8.69 4.77 6.07
N PHE A 4 -8.33 5.27 4.89
CA PHE A 4 -8.49 4.54 3.63
C PHE A 4 -7.96 3.10 3.71
N PHE A 5 -6.74 2.91 4.22
CA PHE A 5 -6.15 1.57 4.35
C PHE A 5 -6.95 0.64 5.25
N TRP A 6 -7.47 1.12 6.39
CA TRP A 6 -8.23 0.27 7.32
C TRP A 6 -9.57 -0.13 6.71
N ASP A 7 -10.31 0.84 6.18
CA ASP A 7 -11.57 0.60 5.49
C ASP A 7 -11.37 -0.42 4.36
N MET A 8 -10.25 -0.28 3.64
CA MET A 8 -9.87 -1.17 2.56
C MET A 8 -9.72 -2.63 3.05
N ILE A 9 -8.92 -2.89 4.09
CA ILE A 9 -8.64 -4.27 4.54
C ILE A 9 -9.74 -4.91 5.40
N ALA A 10 -10.60 -4.09 6.00
CA ALA A 10 -11.64 -4.56 6.91
C ALA A 10 -13.02 -4.70 6.23
N THR A 11 -13.15 -4.21 4.99
CA THR A 11 -14.32 -4.46 4.16
C THR A 11 -14.29 -5.89 3.64
N ASP A 12 -15.41 -6.60 3.76
CA ASP A 12 -15.58 -7.90 3.13
C ASP A 12 -15.85 -7.70 1.63
N ILE A 13 -14.95 -8.22 0.80
CA ILE A 13 -14.97 -7.99 -0.65
C ILE A 13 -15.43 -9.28 -1.33
N PRO A 14 -16.47 -9.23 -2.19
CA PRO A 14 -16.95 -10.41 -2.89
C PRO A 14 -15.84 -11.04 -3.74
N ASP A 15 -15.76 -12.37 -3.79
CA ASP A 15 -14.73 -13.16 -4.51
C ASP A 15 -14.53 -12.80 -5.99
N GLU A 16 -15.46 -12.05 -6.60
CA GLU A 16 -15.38 -11.57 -7.99
C GLU A 16 -14.48 -10.33 -8.18
N VAL A 17 -14.29 -9.52 -7.12
CA VAL A 17 -13.55 -8.24 -7.11
C VAL A 17 -12.02 -8.37 -6.83
N PRO A 18 -11.50 -9.37 -6.08
CA PRO A 18 -10.08 -9.51 -5.72
C PRO A 18 -9.07 -9.61 -6.86
N LYS A 19 -9.51 -9.59 -8.12
CA LYS A 19 -8.65 -9.66 -9.31
C LYS A 19 -7.94 -8.34 -9.61
N ASP A 20 -8.47 -7.23 -9.10
CA ASP A 20 -7.84 -5.93 -9.29
C ASP A 20 -6.53 -5.86 -8.50
N THR A 21 -5.45 -5.53 -9.21
CA THR A 21 -4.15 -5.24 -8.62
C THR A 21 -4.08 -3.74 -8.31
N PHE A 22 -3.66 -3.39 -7.11
CA PHE A 22 -3.34 -2.02 -6.73
C PHE A 22 -1.92 -1.94 -6.20
N SER A 23 -1.41 -0.72 -6.06
CA SER A 23 -0.07 -0.51 -5.53
C SER A 23 -0.10 0.49 -4.39
N PHE A 24 0.76 0.25 -3.40
CA PHE A 24 1.00 1.19 -2.32
C PHE A 24 2.45 1.65 -2.37
N VAL A 25 2.64 2.91 -2.01
CA VAL A 25 3.97 3.51 -1.89
C VAL A 25 4.08 4.10 -0.50
N ASP A 26 5.18 3.80 0.17
CA ASP A 26 5.45 4.40 1.46
C ASP A 26 5.61 5.91 1.30
N VAL A 27 4.91 6.69 2.13
CA VAL A 27 5.00 8.16 2.09
C VAL A 27 6.43 8.65 2.31
N ARG A 28 7.25 7.90 3.05
CA ARG A 28 8.67 8.19 3.29
C ARG A 28 9.48 8.01 2.02
N ASP A 29 9.16 7.01 1.21
CA ASP A 29 9.79 6.81 -0.10
C ASP A 29 9.43 7.98 -1.02
N ILE A 30 8.14 8.37 -1.08
CA ILE A 30 7.69 9.54 -1.84
C ILE A 30 8.46 10.79 -1.38
N ALA A 31 8.54 11.04 -0.07
CA ALA A 31 9.25 12.20 0.48
C ALA A 31 10.74 12.18 0.15
N ALA A 32 11.41 11.03 0.30
CA ALA A 32 12.83 10.87 -0.02
C ALA A 32 13.10 11.20 -1.50
N VAL A 33 12.21 10.75 -2.38
CA VAL A 33 12.32 11.05 -3.80
C VAL A 33 12.12 12.54 -4.09
N HIS A 34 11.14 13.19 -3.46
CA HIS A 34 10.94 14.64 -3.59
C HIS A 34 12.18 15.41 -3.13
N VAL A 35 12.76 15.03 -1.99
CA VAL A 35 13.98 15.65 -1.46
C VAL A 35 15.15 15.47 -2.41
N ALA A 36 15.38 14.26 -2.92
CA ALA A 36 16.48 13.98 -3.82
C ALA A 36 16.30 14.67 -5.19
N ALA A 37 15.07 14.76 -5.70
CA ALA A 37 14.73 15.54 -6.88
C ALA A 37 15.03 17.05 -6.69
N MET A 38 14.71 17.62 -5.53
CA MET A 38 15.05 19.02 -5.21
C MET A 38 16.57 19.24 -5.12
N ARG A 39 17.33 18.23 -4.69
CA ARG A 39 18.80 18.28 -4.64
C ARG A 39 19.47 18.07 -5.99
N LYS A 40 18.71 17.76 -7.05
CA LYS A 40 19.22 17.40 -8.38
C LYS A 40 20.17 16.20 -8.34
N GLU A 41 20.00 15.33 -7.35
CA GLU A 41 20.74 14.07 -7.27
C GLU A 41 20.13 13.09 -8.27
N GLU A 42 20.94 12.24 -8.90
CA GLU A 42 20.41 11.10 -9.65
C GLU A 42 19.72 10.15 -8.66
N VAL A 43 18.39 10.15 -8.70
CA VAL A 43 17.60 9.21 -7.91
C VAL A 43 17.39 7.97 -8.76
N SER A 44 18.29 7.00 -8.60
CA SER A 44 18.21 5.74 -9.36
C SER A 44 16.86 5.05 -9.13
N GLY A 45 16.15 4.69 -10.22
CA GLY A 45 14.82 4.07 -10.16
C GLY A 45 13.66 5.07 -10.24
N VAL A 46 13.92 6.37 -10.07
CA VAL A 46 12.92 7.42 -10.20
C VAL A 46 13.15 8.19 -11.47
N LEU A 47 12.17 8.17 -12.38
CA LEU A 47 12.12 9.12 -13.48
C LEU A 47 11.53 10.44 -12.96
N ALA A 48 12.35 11.30 -12.37
CA ALA A 48 11.97 12.68 -12.15
C ALA A 48 12.12 13.42 -13.48
N ARG A 49 11.04 13.47 -14.26
CA ARG A 49 11.01 14.28 -15.48
C ARG A 49 10.48 15.67 -15.12
N ILE A 50 11.32 16.69 -15.33
CA ILE A 50 10.87 18.07 -15.32
C ILE A 50 10.07 18.27 -16.61
N PHE A 51 8.76 18.41 -16.50
CA PHE A 51 7.90 18.81 -17.60
C PHE A 51 7.61 20.30 -17.50
N TYR A 52 7.67 21.01 -18.63
CA TYR A 52 7.18 22.38 -18.72
C TYR A 52 5.72 22.35 -19.15
N LEU A 53 4.80 22.31 -18.19
CA LEU A 53 3.39 22.55 -18.45
C LEU A 53 3.15 24.07 -18.38
N ALA A 54 2.75 24.68 -19.51
CA ALA A 54 2.41 26.11 -19.59
C ALA A 54 3.45 27.07 -18.98
N ARG A 55 4.75 26.88 -19.31
CA ARG A 55 5.90 27.68 -18.81
C ARG A 55 6.17 27.60 -17.31
N THR A 56 5.47 26.75 -16.57
CA THR A 56 5.78 26.45 -15.17
C THR A 56 6.52 25.11 -15.11
N PRO A 57 7.70 25.02 -14.46
CA PRO A 57 8.35 23.74 -14.27
C PRO A 57 7.51 22.91 -13.28
N CYS A 58 6.92 21.83 -13.78
CA CYS A 58 6.25 20.82 -12.98
C CYS A 58 7.18 19.60 -12.90
N VAL A 59 7.51 19.14 -11.70
CA VAL A 59 8.28 17.91 -11.52
C VAL A 59 7.29 16.76 -11.42
N GLN A 60 7.22 15.92 -12.45
CA GLN A 60 6.48 14.67 -12.34
C GLN A 60 7.46 13.62 -11.82
N ILE A 61 7.25 13.23 -10.58
CA ILE A 61 8.05 12.22 -9.91
C ILE A 61 7.37 10.87 -10.13
N PHE A 62 7.96 10.04 -10.99
CA PHE A 62 7.59 8.64 -11.10
C PHE A 62 8.35 7.86 -10.03
N THR A 63 7.68 7.61 -8.90
CA THR A 63 8.19 6.66 -7.91
C THR A 63 7.80 5.27 -8.38
N PRO A 64 8.75 4.35 -8.64
CA PRO A 64 8.39 2.98 -8.93
C PRO A 64 7.64 2.45 -7.71
N CYS A 65 6.40 2.03 -7.90
CA CYS A 65 5.64 1.43 -6.83
C CYS A 65 6.30 0.09 -6.50
N ALA A 66 7.03 0.01 -5.40
CA ALA A 66 7.77 -1.20 -5.03
C ALA A 66 6.86 -2.36 -4.61
N ASN A 67 5.59 -2.04 -4.30
CA ASN A 67 4.69 -2.94 -3.60
C ASN A 67 3.37 -3.03 -4.37
N GLU A 68 3.13 -4.18 -4.98
CA GLU A 68 1.91 -4.48 -5.72
C GLU A 68 1.14 -5.55 -4.97
N PHE A 69 -0.13 -5.24 -4.71
CA PHE A 69 -1.00 -6.12 -3.98
C PHE A 69 -2.17 -6.50 -4.85
N SER A 70 -2.49 -7.79 -4.85
CA SER A 70 -3.89 -8.17 -4.93
C SER A 70 -4.49 -8.02 -3.54
N TRP A 71 -5.80 -7.87 -3.49
CA TRP A 71 -6.55 -7.90 -2.23
C TRP A 71 -6.16 -9.08 -1.35
N LEU A 72 -5.96 -10.23 -1.99
CA LEU A 72 -5.62 -11.46 -1.30
C LEU A 72 -4.16 -11.53 -0.84
N SER A 73 -3.20 -11.05 -1.65
CA SER A 73 -1.80 -11.02 -1.24
C SER A 73 -1.61 -10.10 -0.03
N LEU A 74 -2.32 -8.97 0.03
CA LEU A 74 -2.34 -8.09 1.19
C LEU A 74 -2.94 -8.77 2.43
N GLY A 75 -4.08 -9.47 2.29
CA GLY A 75 -4.68 -10.21 3.40
C GLY A 75 -3.77 -11.33 3.92
N ASN A 76 -3.11 -12.07 3.03
CA ASN A 76 -2.15 -13.11 3.38
C ASN A 76 -0.93 -12.53 4.11
N LEU A 77 -0.46 -11.37 3.67
CA LEU A 77 0.62 -10.64 4.30
C LEU A 77 0.24 -10.19 5.72
N ILE A 78 -0.95 -9.59 5.89
CA ILE A 78 -1.44 -9.17 7.21
C ILE A 78 -1.62 -10.39 8.12
N GLN A 79 -2.15 -11.51 7.62
CA GLN A 79 -2.26 -12.76 8.38
C GLN A 79 -0.89 -13.26 8.85
N ARG A 80 0.16 -13.12 8.03
CA ARG A 80 1.53 -13.49 8.39
C ARG A 80 2.11 -12.58 9.48
N ILE A 81 1.87 -11.27 9.39
CA ILE A 81 2.43 -10.28 10.33
C ILE A 81 1.65 -10.23 11.65
N ARG A 82 0.31 -10.26 11.59
CA ARG A 82 -0.61 -10.12 12.73
C ARG A 82 -1.79 -11.10 12.59
N PRO A 83 -1.58 -12.41 12.80
CA PRO A 83 -2.65 -13.41 12.69
C PRO A 83 -3.80 -13.18 13.68
N GLY A 84 -3.51 -12.50 14.81
CA GLY A 84 -4.47 -12.13 15.85
C GLY A 84 -5.73 -11.47 15.31
N LEU A 85 -5.58 -10.57 14.32
CA LEU A 85 -6.67 -9.78 13.75
C LEU A 85 -7.74 -10.62 13.05
N TYR A 86 -7.35 -11.76 12.46
CA TYR A 86 -8.28 -12.69 11.83
C TYR A 86 -8.84 -13.67 12.86
N THR A 87 -8.01 -14.18 13.77
CA THR A 87 -8.48 -15.10 14.82
C THR A 87 -9.49 -14.46 15.77
N SER A 88 -9.41 -13.14 15.98
CA SER A 88 -10.37 -12.38 16.78
C SER A 88 -11.63 -11.97 16.02
N GLY A 89 -11.70 -12.26 14.71
CA GLY A 89 -12.80 -11.84 13.83
C GLY A 89 -12.88 -10.32 13.61
N ILE A 90 -11.77 -9.60 13.78
CA ILE A 90 -11.71 -8.16 13.48
C ILE A 90 -11.64 -7.95 11.97
N LEU A 91 -10.78 -8.72 11.28
CA LEU A 91 -10.66 -8.68 9.82
C LEU A 91 -11.34 -9.90 9.18
N PRO A 92 -12.10 -9.72 8.08
CA PRO A 92 -12.61 -10.84 7.31
C PRO A 92 -11.46 -11.51 6.56
N ARG A 93 -11.41 -12.86 6.59
CA ARG A 93 -10.32 -13.59 5.94
C ARG A 93 -10.51 -13.75 4.42
N GLY A 94 -11.76 -13.77 3.96
CA GLY A 94 -12.12 -14.16 2.60
C GLY A 94 -11.67 -15.59 2.25
N ASN A 95 -11.64 -15.89 0.95
CA ASN A 95 -11.15 -17.17 0.42
C ASN A 95 -9.65 -17.08 0.06
N PRO A 96 -8.73 -17.72 0.83
CA PRO A 96 -7.28 -17.63 0.62
C PRO A 96 -6.77 -18.35 -0.64
N ASP A 97 -7.60 -19.18 -1.26
CA ASP A 97 -7.21 -20.05 -2.36
C ASP A 97 -7.54 -19.47 -3.74
N LEU A 98 -8.03 -18.22 -3.80
CA LEU A 98 -8.24 -17.52 -5.07
C LEU A 98 -6.92 -17.17 -5.76
N ASP A 99 -6.99 -17.00 -7.08
CA ASP A 99 -5.83 -16.61 -7.90
C ASP A 99 -5.24 -15.27 -7.44
N GLN A 100 -3.92 -15.23 -7.26
CA GLN A 100 -3.16 -14.08 -6.76
C GLN A 100 -2.30 -13.45 -7.87
N THR A 101 -2.59 -13.75 -9.13
CA THR A 101 -1.77 -13.29 -10.25
C THR A 101 -1.71 -11.76 -10.30
N VAL A 102 -0.55 -11.22 -9.91
CA VAL A 102 -0.21 -9.81 -10.05
C VAL A 102 0.03 -9.52 -11.54
N THR A 103 -0.78 -8.64 -12.11
CA THR A 103 -0.83 -8.39 -13.56
C THR A 103 0.36 -7.61 -14.11
N PHE A 104 1.07 -6.88 -13.25
CA PHE A 104 2.22 -6.08 -13.62
C PHE A 104 3.22 -6.08 -12.48
N LYS A 105 4.52 -6.17 -12.78
CA LYS A 105 5.59 -6.13 -11.77
C LYS A 105 6.58 -4.99 -11.98
N TYR A 106 6.55 -3.99 -11.12
CA TYR A 106 7.56 -2.92 -11.06
C TYR A 106 8.86 -3.42 -10.43
N ASN A 107 9.99 -2.83 -10.86
CA ASN A 107 11.29 -3.12 -10.23
C ASN A 107 11.34 -2.41 -8.86
N ALA A 108 11.35 -3.22 -7.79
CA ALA A 108 11.26 -2.80 -6.39
C ALA A 108 12.61 -2.72 -5.65
N ASP A 109 13.75 -2.87 -6.35
CA ASP A 109 15.08 -3.08 -5.75
C ASP A 109 15.54 -1.96 -4.78
N LYS A 110 14.82 -0.83 -4.70
CA LYS A 110 15.20 0.35 -3.92
C LYS A 110 14.09 0.94 -3.05
N GLY A 111 12.94 0.27 -2.91
CA GLY A 111 11.82 0.74 -2.11
C GLY A 111 11.74 0.13 -0.71
N THR A 112 10.89 0.70 0.15
CA THR A 112 10.48 0.06 1.40
C THR A 112 9.75 -1.24 1.09
N SER A 113 10.16 -2.35 1.72
CA SER A 113 9.53 -3.66 1.50
C SER A 113 8.06 -3.68 1.95
N GLU A 114 7.26 -4.49 1.27
CA GLU A 114 5.84 -4.72 1.57
C GLU A 114 5.60 -5.05 3.05
N GLU A 115 6.39 -5.98 3.60
CA GLU A 115 6.29 -6.41 4.99
C GLU A 115 6.56 -5.26 5.96
N LYS A 116 7.58 -4.44 5.67
CA LYS A 116 7.92 -3.31 6.53
C LYS A 116 6.85 -2.23 6.47
N MET A 117 6.36 -1.90 5.27
CA MET A 117 5.33 -0.89 5.09
C MET A 117 4.03 -1.28 5.80
N VAL A 118 3.53 -2.50 5.57
CA VAL A 118 2.30 -2.99 6.22
C VAL A 118 2.50 -3.13 7.73
N GLY A 119 3.66 -3.64 8.18
CA GLY A 119 3.99 -3.73 9.59
C GLY A 119 4.01 -2.37 10.31
N ASP A 120 4.61 -1.36 9.69
CA ASP A 120 4.67 0.00 10.23
C ASP A 120 3.26 0.61 10.32
N ILE A 121 2.41 0.42 9.30
CA ILE A 121 1.01 0.88 9.30
C ILE A 121 0.20 0.23 10.43
N LEU A 122 0.29 -1.09 10.58
CA LEU A 122 -0.43 -1.82 11.63
C LEU A 122 0.04 -1.41 13.03
N THR A 123 1.34 -1.15 13.19
CA THR A 123 1.92 -0.68 14.46
C THR A 123 1.43 0.73 14.80
N ASP A 124 1.34 1.63 13.81
CA ASP A 124 0.75 2.96 14.00
C ASP A 124 -0.73 2.88 14.40
N PHE A 125 -1.50 1.96 13.80
CA PHE A 125 -2.89 1.74 14.23
C PHE A 125 -3.00 1.18 15.64
N GLU A 126 -2.12 0.24 16.03
CA GLU A 126 -2.06 -0.30 17.39
C GLU A 126 -1.77 0.81 18.42
N ALA A 127 -0.75 1.63 18.16
CA ALA A 127 -0.37 2.74 19.03
C ALA A 127 -1.48 3.80 19.18
N ARG A 128 -2.35 3.93 18.17
CA ARG A 128 -3.51 4.82 18.19
C ARG A 128 -4.78 4.18 18.76
N GLY A 129 -4.71 2.91 19.19
CA GLY A 129 -5.87 2.15 19.69
C GLY A 129 -6.94 1.89 18.63
N ARG A 130 -6.55 1.80 17.35
CA ARG A 130 -7.48 1.70 16.21
C ARG A 130 -7.66 0.29 15.68
N LEU A 131 -6.83 -0.68 16.07
CA LEU A 131 -6.96 -2.06 15.61
C LEU A 131 -8.30 -2.72 16.00
N GLU A 132 -8.97 -2.22 17.04
CA GLU A 132 -10.23 -2.77 17.54
C GLU A 132 -11.47 -2.09 16.95
N MET A 133 -11.31 -1.07 16.08
CA MET A 133 -12.46 -0.41 15.45
C MET A 133 -13.11 -1.36 14.45
N ARG A 134 -14.23 -1.98 14.86
CA ARG A 134 -15.12 -2.69 13.94
C ARG A 134 -15.59 -1.73 12.85
N VAL A 135 -15.42 -2.14 11.60
CA VAL A 135 -16.07 -1.47 10.47
C VAL A 135 -17.56 -1.76 10.57
N ASP A 136 -18.38 -0.70 10.61
CA ASP A 136 -19.84 -0.85 10.56
C ASP A 136 -20.19 -1.32 9.14
N PRO A 137 -20.82 -2.49 8.96
CA PRO A 137 -21.15 -3.05 7.64
C PRO A 137 -22.22 -2.25 6.89
N ARG A 138 -22.69 -1.11 7.42
CA ARG A 138 -23.76 -0.27 6.86
C ARG A 138 -23.28 0.95 6.07
N ASN A 139 -21.98 1.07 5.78
CA ASN A 139 -21.41 2.18 5.02
C ASN A 139 -20.92 1.75 3.64
#